data_AF-A0A6L8F1U4-F1
#
_entry.id   AF-A0A6L8F1U4-F1
#
_cell.length_a   1.000
_cell.length_b   1.000
_cell.length_c   1.000
_cell.angle_alpha   90.00
_cell.angle_beta   90.00
_cell.angle_gamma   90.00
#
_symmetry.space_group_name_H-M   'P 1'
#
loop_
_entity.id
_entity.type
_entity.pdbx_description
1 polymer ?
#
loop_
_entity_poly.entity_id
_entity_poly.type
_entity_poly.pdbx_seq_one_letter_code
_entity_poly.pdbx_strand_id
1 'polypeptide(L)'
;MLANIITLSRLLLTFVVIALFGRHQKLDLYLLATLGLIFILDAVDGTIARKRNETTQLGEVLDSLADRIIENTFWIYFTAKGHLPVWMPIVVMARGFITETLQRTHGYPEKGWTYALTRSRMSRALYGSVKMLTFICLAYAMFFKSPILEQASLILATVAVGFCLLRGFPFLFIRKIPCPPST
;
A
#
# COMPACT_ATOMS: atom_id res chain seq x y z
N MET A 1 -17.69 7.97 -12.18
CA MET A 1 -18.40 7.28 -11.07
C MET A 1 -17.97 5.82 -10.89
N LEU A 2 -17.73 5.06 -11.98
CA LEU A 2 -17.32 3.66 -11.93
C LEU A 2 -16.05 3.40 -11.08
N ALA A 3 -15.03 4.26 -11.17
CA ALA A 3 -13.81 4.15 -10.38
C ALA A 3 -14.05 4.24 -8.86
N ASN A 4 -15.00 5.07 -8.41
CA ASN A 4 -15.35 5.20 -6.99
C ASN A 4 -16.04 3.94 -6.46
N ILE A 5 -16.86 3.29 -7.30
CA ILE A 5 -17.55 2.05 -6.94
C ILE A 5 -16.55 0.91 -6.78
N ILE A 6 -15.56 0.82 -7.67
CA ILE A 6 -14.48 -0.18 -7.61
C ILE A 6 -13.63 0.00 -6.34
N THR A 7 -13.26 1.24 -6.02
CA THR A 7 -12.46 1.52 -4.82
C THR A 7 -13.22 1.22 -3.54
N LEU A 8 -14.50 1.59 -3.47
CA LEU A 8 -15.37 1.26 -2.35
C LEU A 8 -15.63 -0.24 -2.23
N SER A 9 -15.85 -0.95 -3.35
CA SER A 9 -16.06 -2.40 -3.34
C SER A 9 -14.80 -3.13 -2.88
N ARG A 10 -13.62 -2.69 -3.32
CA ARG A 10 -12.32 -3.21 -2.89
C ARG A 10 -12.09 -3.02 -1.39
N LEU A 11 -12.43 -1.85 -0.87
CA LEU A 11 -12.36 -1.56 0.57
C LEU A 11 -13.27 -2.52 1.35
N LEU A 12 -14.53 -2.64 0.95
CA LEU A 12 -15.50 -3.53 1.60
C LEU A 12 -15.07 -5.00 1.53
N LEU A 13 -14.63 -5.47 0.37
CA LEU A 13 -14.08 -6.82 0.16
C LEU A 13 -12.88 -7.09 1.07
N THR A 14 -11.97 -6.13 1.21
CA THR A 14 -10.80 -6.26 2.09
C THR A 14 -11.23 -6.45 3.55
N PHE A 15 -12.17 -5.65 4.05
CA PHE A 15 -12.69 -5.80 5.40
C PHE A 15 -13.37 -7.14 5.61
N VAL A 16 -14.16 -7.61 4.64
CA VAL A 16 -14.81 -8.92 4.69
C VAL A 16 -13.78 -10.04 4.73
N VAL A 17 -12.74 -9.97 3.89
CA VAL A 17 -11.65 -10.95 3.88
C VAL A 17 -10.99 -11.00 5.24
N ILE A 18 -10.56 -9.87 5.78
CA ILE A 18 -9.86 -9.79 7.06
C ILE A 18 -10.74 -10.26 8.24
N ALA A 19 -12.04 -9.95 8.23
CA ALA A 19 -12.96 -10.35 9.28
C ALA A 19 -13.25 -11.86 9.30
N LEU A 20 -13.23 -12.50 8.13
CA LEU A 20 -13.53 -13.93 7.97
C LEU A 20 -12.28 -14.82 8.00
N PHE A 21 -11.11 -14.27 7.69
CA PHE A 21 -9.86 -15.03 7.60
C PHE A 21 -9.46 -15.62 8.96
N GLY A 22 -9.22 -16.92 8.99
CA GLY A 22 -8.87 -17.69 10.18
C GLY A 22 -10.06 -18.14 11.03
N ARG A 23 -11.32 -18.00 10.56
CA ARG A 23 -12.50 -18.57 11.24
C ARG A 23 -12.77 -20.00 10.80
N HIS A 24 -12.65 -20.30 9.51
CA HIS A 24 -12.94 -21.62 8.95
C HIS A 24 -11.93 -21.98 7.86
N GLN A 25 -11.25 -23.11 8.04
CA GLN A 25 -10.17 -23.56 7.16
C GLN A 25 -10.58 -23.72 5.68
N LYS A 26 -11.84 -24.10 5.41
CA LYS A 26 -12.39 -24.17 4.04
C LYS A 26 -12.63 -22.78 3.44
N LEU A 27 -13.07 -21.82 4.25
CA LEU A 27 -13.28 -20.44 3.80
C LEU A 27 -11.95 -19.74 3.56
N ASP A 28 -10.91 -20.04 4.35
CA ASP A 28 -9.60 -19.42 4.22
C ASP A 28 -9.01 -19.60 2.82
N LEU A 29 -9.22 -20.74 2.16
CA LEU A 29 -8.78 -20.97 0.78
C LEU A 29 -9.49 -20.04 -0.23
N TYR A 30 -10.82 -19.88 -0.11
CA TYR A 30 -11.59 -18.97 -0.95
C TYR A 30 -11.21 -17.50 -0.69
N LEU A 31 -10.94 -17.15 0.56
CA LEU A 31 -10.50 -15.81 0.95
C LEU A 31 -9.10 -15.51 0.41
N LEU A 32 -8.19 -16.48 0.41
CA LEU A 32 -6.86 -16.37 -0.20
C LEU A 32 -6.94 -16.10 -1.71
N ALA A 33 -7.81 -16.86 -2.40
CA ALA A 33 -8.06 -16.64 -3.82
C ALA A 33 -8.68 -15.26 -4.09
N THR A 34 -9.59 -14.82 -3.22
CA THR A 34 -10.23 -13.50 -3.31
C THR A 34 -9.22 -12.37 -3.07
N LEU A 35 -8.29 -12.54 -2.14
CA LEU A 35 -7.22 -11.58 -1.84
C LEU A 35 -6.27 -11.42 -3.04
N GLY A 36 -5.90 -12.53 -3.70
CA GLY A 36 -5.16 -12.48 -4.97
C GLY A 36 -5.95 -11.77 -6.07
N LEU A 37 -7.25 -12.06 -6.20
CA LEU A 37 -8.13 -11.43 -7.18
C LEU A 37 -8.22 -9.91 -6.96
N ILE A 38 -8.35 -9.45 -5.71
CA ILE A 38 -8.41 -8.03 -5.34
C ILE A 38 -7.17 -7.29 -5.85
N PHE A 39 -5.98 -7.85 -5.65
CA PHE A 39 -4.74 -7.20 -6.12
C PHE A 39 -4.59 -7.20 -7.63
N ILE A 40 -5.09 -8.23 -8.32
CA ILE A 40 -5.10 -8.28 -9.78
C ILE A 40 -6.09 -7.25 -10.34
N LEU A 41 -7.29 -7.17 -9.76
CA LEU A 41 -8.30 -6.17 -10.10
C LEU A 41 -7.74 -4.76 -9.96
N ASP A 42 -7.03 -4.46 -8.87
CA ASP A 42 -6.37 -3.17 -8.67
C ASP A 42 -5.37 -2.81 -9.77
N ALA A 43 -4.54 -3.76 -10.19
CA ALA A 43 -3.55 -3.54 -11.25
C ALA A 43 -4.23 -3.32 -12.62
N VAL A 44 -5.30 -4.04 -12.89
CA VAL A 44 -6.06 -3.95 -14.16
C VAL A 44 -6.86 -2.64 -14.19
N ASP A 45 -7.57 -2.31 -13.12
CA ASP A 45 -8.39 -1.10 -13.03
C ASP A 45 -7.53 0.16 -13.02
N GLY A 46 -6.35 0.12 -12.39
CA GLY A 46 -5.35 1.18 -12.48
C GLY A 46 -4.87 1.44 -13.92
N THR A 47 -4.98 0.45 -14.82
CA THR A 47 -4.64 0.59 -16.24
C THR A 47 -5.82 1.13 -17.07
N ILE A 48 -7.05 0.73 -16.71
CA ILE A 48 -8.28 1.14 -17.40
C ILE A 48 -8.69 2.57 -16.98
N ALA A 49 -8.58 2.92 -15.70
CA ALA A 49 -8.86 4.26 -15.18
C ALA A 49 -7.98 5.32 -15.85
N ARG A 50 -6.72 5.00 -16.16
CA ARG A 50 -5.78 5.87 -16.89
C ARG A 50 -6.22 6.22 -18.31
N LYS A 51 -7.06 5.40 -18.93
CA LYS A 51 -7.56 5.65 -20.30
C LYS A 51 -8.84 6.46 -20.33
N ARG A 52 -9.54 6.59 -19.19
CA ARG A 52 -10.90 7.16 -19.18
C ARG A 52 -11.00 8.62 -18.75
N ASN A 53 -9.96 9.25 -18.18
CA ASN A 53 -9.92 10.69 -17.80
C ASN A 53 -11.18 11.23 -17.05
N GLU A 54 -12.04 10.36 -16.52
CA GLU A 54 -13.28 10.69 -15.83
C GLU A 54 -13.06 10.58 -14.31
N THR A 55 -12.07 11.31 -13.82
CA THR A 55 -11.81 11.41 -12.38
C THR A 55 -12.37 12.73 -11.85
N THR A 56 -13.20 12.63 -10.82
CA THR A 56 -13.63 13.80 -10.05
C THR A 56 -12.59 14.05 -8.97
N GLN A 57 -12.32 15.30 -8.60
CA GLN A 57 -11.34 15.64 -7.55
C GLN A 57 -11.63 14.91 -6.23
N LEU A 58 -12.91 14.73 -5.88
CA LEU A 58 -13.33 13.97 -4.70
C LEU A 58 -13.03 12.47 -4.83
N GLY A 59 -13.22 11.89 -6.02
CA GLY A 59 -12.91 10.48 -6.29
C GLY A 59 -11.42 10.17 -6.14
N GLU A 60 -10.54 11.06 -6.61
CA GLU A 60 -9.08 10.88 -6.49
C GLU A 60 -8.61 10.89 -5.03
N VAL A 61 -9.17 11.79 -4.22
CA VAL A 61 -8.87 11.85 -2.78
C VAL A 61 -9.36 10.59 -2.07
N LEU A 62 -10.59 10.14 -2.36
CA LEU A 62 -11.15 8.92 -1.77
C LEU A 62 -10.37 7.67 -2.16
N ASP A 63 -9.93 7.56 -3.40
CA ASP A 63 -9.10 6.45 -3.88
C ASP A 63 -7.78 6.37 -3.10
N SER A 64 -7.06 7.48 -3.01
CA SER A 64 -5.80 7.56 -2.24
C SER A 64 -5.99 7.27 -0.75
N LEU A 65 -7.14 7.62 -0.16
CA LEU A 65 -7.47 7.31 1.23
C LEU A 65 -7.80 5.83 1.41
N ALA A 66 -8.59 5.24 0.50
CA ALA A 66 -8.97 3.83 0.53
C ALA A 66 -7.73 2.92 0.41
N ASP A 67 -6.80 3.24 -0.50
CA ASP A 67 -5.50 2.57 -0.62
C ASP A 67 -4.76 2.51 0.72
N ARG A 68 -4.73 3.63 1.44
CA ARG A 68 -4.03 3.74 2.71
C ARG A 68 -4.70 2.96 3.82
N ILE A 69 -6.03 2.98 3.87
CA ILE A 69 -6.81 2.19 4.83
C ILE A 69 -6.55 0.71 4.60
N ILE A 70 -6.61 0.25 3.34
CA ILE A 70 -6.35 -1.14 2.97
C ILE A 70 -4.93 -1.55 3.38
N GLU A 71 -3.91 -0.76 3.02
CA GLU A 71 -2.51 -1.03 3.37
C GLU A 71 -2.33 -1.14 4.89
N ASN A 72 -2.82 -0.17 5.65
CA ASN A 72 -2.68 -0.15 7.11
C ASN A 72 -3.42 -1.33 7.75
N THR A 73 -4.62 -1.65 7.25
CA THR A 73 -5.43 -2.76 7.79
C THR A 73 -4.69 -4.08 7.63
N PHE A 74 -4.05 -4.35 6.49
CA PHE A 74 -3.26 -5.57 6.31
C PHE A 74 -2.05 -5.64 7.23
N TRP A 75 -1.27 -4.56 7.33
CA TRP A 75 -0.11 -4.52 8.23
C TRP A 75 -0.51 -4.77 9.70
N ILE A 76 -1.58 -4.12 10.16
CA ILE A 76 -2.10 -4.28 11.52
C ILE A 76 -2.64 -5.69 11.72
N TYR A 77 -3.40 -6.22 10.75
CA TYR A 77 -3.99 -7.55 10.85
C TYR A 77 -2.94 -8.66 11.00
N PHE A 78 -1.93 -8.69 10.14
CA PHE A 78 -0.89 -9.72 10.21
C PHE A 78 -0.02 -9.58 11.47
N THR A 79 0.18 -8.35 11.96
CA THR A 79 0.83 -8.10 13.24
C THR A 79 -0.02 -8.63 14.41
N ALA A 80 -1.33 -8.37 14.40
CA ALA A 80 -2.26 -8.86 15.42
C ALA A 80 -2.38 -10.39 15.44
N LYS A 81 -2.16 -11.05 14.29
CA LYS A 81 -2.05 -12.51 14.18
C LYS A 81 -0.68 -13.06 14.59
N GLY A 82 0.29 -12.21 14.90
CA GLY A 82 1.62 -12.61 15.37
C GLY A 82 2.63 -12.93 14.27
N HIS A 83 2.28 -12.77 12.99
CA HIS A 83 3.17 -13.08 11.87
C HIS A 83 4.15 -11.95 11.53
N LEU A 84 3.92 -10.75 12.05
CA LEU A 84 4.78 -9.60 11.85
C LEU A 84 5.10 -8.91 13.18
N PRO A 85 6.32 -8.37 13.35
CA PRO A 85 6.67 -7.60 14.52
C PRO A 85 6.04 -6.19 14.46
N VAL A 86 5.62 -5.70 15.63
CA VAL A 86 4.84 -4.45 15.79
C VAL A 86 5.56 -3.20 15.25
N TRP A 87 6.90 -3.21 15.18
CA TRP A 87 7.64 -2.07 14.64
C TRP A 87 7.38 -1.83 13.15
N MET A 88 7.07 -2.87 12.36
CA MET A 88 6.83 -2.74 10.91
C MET A 88 5.60 -1.88 10.57
N PRO A 89 4.37 -2.18 11.06
CA PRO A 89 3.21 -1.32 10.82
C PRO A 89 3.44 0.11 11.31
N ILE A 90 4.05 0.28 12.49
CA ILE A 90 4.33 1.62 13.06
C ILE A 90 5.18 2.44 12.10
N VAL A 91 6.28 1.87 11.60
CA VAL A 91 7.19 2.56 10.66
C VAL A 91 6.49 2.88 9.34
N VAL A 92 5.74 1.94 8.77
CA VAL A 92 5.02 2.15 7.50
C VAL A 92 3.98 3.26 7.63
N MET A 93 3.20 3.25 8.72
CA MET A 93 2.19 4.26 9.00
C MET A 93 2.83 5.63 9.23
N ALA A 94 3.82 5.72 10.11
CA ALA A 94 4.52 6.97 10.42
C ALA A 94 5.15 7.59 9.17
N ARG A 95 5.90 6.80 8.39
CA ARG A 95 6.47 7.24 7.11
C ARG A 95 5.36 7.70 6.16
N GLY A 96 4.28 6.92 6.07
CA GLY A 96 3.11 7.24 5.27
C GLY A 96 2.60 8.65 5.55
N PHE A 97 2.22 8.92 6.78
CA PHE A 97 1.72 10.23 7.20
C PHE A 97 2.74 11.36 6.96
N ILE A 98 4.01 11.15 7.29
CA ILE A 98 5.07 12.15 7.09
C ILE A 98 5.23 12.49 5.60
N THR A 99 5.38 11.48 4.74
CA THR A 99 5.58 11.71 3.31
C THR A 99 4.38 12.38 2.65
N GLU A 100 3.17 12.03 3.06
CA GLU A 100 1.94 12.58 2.48
C GLU A 100 1.68 14.03 2.93
N THR A 101 1.92 14.33 4.21
CA THR A 101 1.84 15.71 4.74
C THR A 101 2.90 16.61 4.11
N LEU A 102 4.14 16.14 4.00
CA LEU A 102 5.22 16.87 3.33
C LEU A 102 4.92 17.09 1.85
N GLN A 103 4.41 16.09 1.14
CA GLN A 103 4.05 16.22 -0.26
C GLN A 103 2.91 17.23 -0.48
N ARG A 104 1.89 17.24 0.39
CA ARG A 104 0.78 18.21 0.30
C ARG A 104 1.21 19.64 0.62
N THR A 105 2.17 19.82 1.54
CA THR A 105 2.58 21.15 2.02
C THR A 105 3.75 21.74 1.22
N HIS A 106 4.72 20.93 0.81
CA HIS A 106 5.98 21.38 0.19
C HIS A 106 6.13 20.89 -1.25
N GLY A 107 5.19 20.11 -1.78
CA GLY A 107 5.29 19.54 -3.12
C GLY A 107 6.33 18.41 -3.23
N TYR A 108 6.76 18.11 -4.44
CA TYR A 108 7.75 17.06 -4.71
C TYR A 108 9.18 17.63 -4.70
N PRO A 109 10.20 16.85 -4.26
CA PRO A 109 11.58 17.29 -4.30
C PRO A 109 12.03 17.56 -5.74
N GLU A 110 12.52 18.77 -6.05
CA GLU A 110 12.74 19.21 -7.45
C GLU A 110 14.01 18.66 -8.12
N LYS A 111 15.02 18.17 -7.38
CA LYS A 111 16.32 17.74 -7.95
C LYS A 111 16.88 16.48 -7.30
N GLY A 112 17.52 15.63 -8.12
CA GLY A 112 18.37 14.50 -7.70
C GLY A 112 17.85 13.10 -8.03
N TRP A 113 18.60 12.06 -7.63
CA TRP A 113 18.22 10.65 -7.74
C TRP A 113 16.90 10.36 -7.00
N THR A 114 16.64 11.13 -5.96
CA THR A 114 15.43 11.11 -5.15
C THR A 114 14.17 11.45 -5.95
N TYR A 115 14.23 12.44 -6.85
CA TYR A 115 13.14 12.80 -7.75
C TYR A 115 12.80 11.66 -8.72
N ALA A 116 13.83 11.01 -9.28
CA ALA A 116 13.66 9.86 -10.15
C ALA A 116 13.01 8.68 -9.40
N LEU A 117 13.44 8.42 -8.16
CA LEU A 117 12.87 7.36 -7.31
C LEU A 117 11.40 7.62 -6.91
N THR A 118 11.01 8.85 -6.60
CA THR A 118 9.64 9.18 -6.19
C THR A 118 8.70 9.33 -7.37
N ARG A 119 9.14 9.94 -8.49
CA ARG A 119 8.29 10.20 -9.66
C ARG A 119 8.19 8.97 -10.59
N SER A 120 9.24 8.16 -10.70
CA SER A 120 9.29 7.04 -11.64
C SER A 120 8.11 6.08 -11.44
N ARG A 121 7.41 5.83 -12.54
CA ARG A 121 6.28 4.89 -12.62
C ARG A 121 6.72 3.48 -12.23
N MET A 122 7.93 3.10 -12.65
CA MET A 122 8.52 1.79 -12.37
C MET A 122 8.80 1.60 -10.88
N SER A 123 9.37 2.61 -10.22
CA SER A 123 9.63 2.56 -8.77
C SER A 123 8.32 2.40 -7.97
N ARG A 124 7.26 3.14 -8.35
CA ARG A 124 5.94 3.03 -7.71
C ARG A 124 5.30 1.66 -7.91
N ALA A 125 5.34 1.14 -9.12
CA ALA A 125 4.86 -0.21 -9.43
C ALA A 125 5.64 -1.26 -8.63
N LEU A 126 6.98 -1.19 -8.62
CA LEU A 126 7.84 -2.12 -7.86
C LEU A 126 7.50 -2.12 -6.37
N TYR A 127 7.38 -0.95 -5.74
CA TYR A 127 6.99 -0.86 -4.32
C TYR A 127 5.61 -1.49 -4.07
N GLY A 128 4.63 -1.20 -4.94
CA GLY A 128 3.30 -1.81 -4.87
C GLY A 128 3.36 -3.33 -4.97
N SER A 129 4.05 -3.85 -6.00
CA SER A 129 4.21 -5.29 -6.23
C SER A 129 4.90 -6.01 -5.07
N VAL A 130 5.96 -5.44 -4.50
CA VAL A 130 6.66 -6.03 -3.34
C VAL A 130 5.72 -6.15 -2.14
N LYS A 131 4.90 -5.13 -1.86
CA LYS A 131 3.89 -5.19 -0.79
C LYS A 131 2.81 -6.23 -1.06
N MET A 132 2.28 -6.26 -2.29
CA MET A 132 1.26 -7.25 -2.69
C MET A 132 1.79 -8.67 -2.50
N LEU A 133 3.01 -8.94 -2.97
CA LEU A 133 3.69 -10.23 -2.78
C LEU A 133 3.87 -10.57 -1.30
N THR A 134 4.23 -9.57 -0.48
CA THR A 134 4.36 -9.75 0.97
C THR A 134 3.05 -10.19 1.60
N PHE A 135 1.94 -9.50 1.33
CA PHE A 135 0.64 -9.83 1.91
C PHE A 135 0.08 -11.16 1.42
N ILE A 136 0.29 -11.49 0.14
CA ILE A 136 -0.06 -12.80 -0.41
C ILE A 136 0.76 -13.90 0.28
N CYS A 137 2.07 -13.71 0.40
CA CYS A 137 2.96 -14.68 1.05
C CYS A 137 2.59 -14.87 2.53
N LEU A 138 2.28 -13.79 3.26
CA LEU A 138 1.78 -13.86 4.64
C LEU A 138 0.45 -14.62 4.75
N ALA A 139 -0.49 -14.38 3.82
CA ALA A 139 -1.75 -15.10 3.78
C ALA A 139 -1.53 -16.62 3.57
N TYR A 140 -0.63 -16.98 2.64
CA TYR A 140 -0.24 -18.37 2.41
C TYR A 140 0.50 -18.99 3.61
N ALA A 141 1.39 -18.24 4.26
CA ALA A 141 2.10 -18.67 5.46
C ALA A 141 1.12 -19.01 6.59
N MET A 142 0.10 -18.17 6.79
CA MET A 142 -0.95 -18.38 7.78
C MET A 142 -1.82 -19.60 7.46
N PHE A 143 -2.09 -19.89 6.18
CA PHE A 143 -2.90 -21.04 5.76
C PHE A 143 -2.14 -22.38 5.90
N PHE A 144 -0.91 -22.45 5.37
CA PHE A 144 -0.12 -23.69 5.40
C PHE A 144 0.61 -23.93 6.72
N LYS A 145 0.71 -22.90 7.58
CA LYS A 145 1.46 -22.94 8.86
C LYS A 145 2.88 -23.49 8.71
N SER A 146 3.52 -23.25 7.55
CA SER A 146 4.85 -23.74 7.28
C SER A 146 5.90 -22.69 7.68
N PRO A 147 6.94 -23.08 8.46
CA PRO A 147 7.92 -22.14 9.00
C PRO A 147 8.76 -21.47 7.91
N ILE A 148 8.96 -22.17 6.78
CA ILE A 148 9.71 -21.66 5.63
C ILE A 148 9.00 -20.47 4.99
N LEU A 149 7.66 -20.56 4.80
CA LEU A 149 6.88 -19.46 4.25
C LEU A 149 6.83 -18.26 5.19
N GLU A 150 6.74 -18.51 6.50
CA GLU A 150 6.75 -17.43 7.49
C GLU A 150 8.06 -16.65 7.45
N GLN A 151 9.21 -17.34 7.43
CA GLN A 151 10.52 -16.69 7.27
C GLN A 151 10.64 -15.93 5.94
N ALA A 152 10.21 -16.54 4.82
CA ALA A 152 10.22 -15.87 3.52
C ALA A 152 9.36 -14.59 3.53
N SER A 153 8.18 -14.66 4.14
CA SER A 153 7.27 -13.53 4.25
C SER A 153 7.83 -12.40 5.12
N LEU A 154 8.55 -12.72 6.19
CA LEU A 154 9.25 -11.76 7.05
C LEU A 154 10.40 -11.07 6.32
N ILE A 155 11.16 -11.80 5.50
CA ILE A 155 12.23 -11.22 4.67
C ILE A 155 11.61 -10.25 3.65
N LEU A 156 10.54 -10.68 2.96
CA LEU A 156 9.82 -9.82 2.01
C LEU A 156 9.25 -8.57 2.71
N ALA A 157 8.66 -8.73 3.89
CA ALA A 157 8.14 -7.61 4.68
C ALA A 157 9.25 -6.63 5.06
N THR A 158 10.41 -7.14 5.46
CA THR A 158 11.58 -6.30 5.80
C THR A 158 12.09 -5.55 4.58
N VAL A 159 12.16 -6.21 3.42
CA VAL A 159 12.50 -5.56 2.13
C VAL A 159 11.47 -4.49 1.76
N ALA A 160 10.18 -4.77 1.95
CA ALA A 160 9.11 -3.82 1.70
C ALA A 160 9.22 -2.58 2.61
N VAL A 161 9.49 -2.77 3.90
CA VAL A 161 9.70 -1.68 4.86
C VAL A 161 10.99 -0.91 4.56
N GLY A 162 12.06 -1.59 4.16
CA GLY A 162 13.29 -0.94 3.71
C GLY A 162 13.06 -0.05 2.48
N PHE A 163 12.36 -0.57 1.46
CA PHE A 163 12.00 0.21 0.27
C PHE A 163 11.04 1.38 0.61
N CYS A 164 10.13 1.15 1.55
CA CYS A 164 9.23 2.16 2.11
C CYS A 164 10.02 3.31 2.73
N LEU A 165 11.03 3.03 3.55
CA LEU A 165 11.91 4.03 4.14
C LEU A 165 12.77 4.74 3.10
N LEU A 166 13.40 3.99 2.18
CA LEU A 166 14.23 4.55 1.10
C LEU A 166 13.46 5.54 0.24
N ARG A 167 12.19 5.27 -0.06
CA ARG A 167 11.32 6.19 -0.79
C ARG A 167 10.87 7.41 0.02
N GLY A 168 10.82 7.30 1.34
CA GLY A 168 10.44 8.39 2.23
C GLY A 168 11.59 9.32 2.62
N PHE A 169 12.81 8.78 2.67
CA PHE A 169 14.04 9.49 3.03
C PHE A 169 14.24 10.82 2.30
N PRO A 170 13.94 10.95 0.99
CA PRO A 170 14.09 12.21 0.27
C PRO A 170 13.30 13.40 0.81
N PHE A 171 12.14 13.14 1.41
CA PHE A 171 11.24 14.20 1.86
C PHE A 171 11.79 14.94 3.08
N LEU A 172 12.68 14.31 3.85
CA LEU A 172 13.34 14.94 5.01
C LEU A 172 14.37 16.00 4.62
N PHE A 173 14.88 15.94 3.39
CA PHE A 173 15.91 16.85 2.88
C PHE A 173 15.35 17.94 1.95
N ILE A 174 14.03 18.14 1.92
CA ILE A 174 13.43 19.25 1.18
C ILE A 174 13.83 20.56 1.87
N ARG A 175 14.83 21.23 1.30
CA ARG A 175 15.23 22.58 1.71
C ARG A 175 14.24 23.56 1.07
N LYS A 176 13.41 24.20 1.90
CA LYS A 176 12.53 25.34 1.53
C LYS A 176 13.22 26.30 0.55
N ILE A 177 12.51 26.79 -0.46
CA ILE A 177 12.76 28.09 -1.10
C ILE A 177 11.40 28.72 -1.52
N PRO A 178 11.32 30.05 -1.64
CA PRO A 178 10.56 30.97 -0.80
C PRO A 178 9.06 31.07 -1.17
N CYS A 179 8.26 31.67 -0.28
CA CYS A 179 6.90 32.13 -0.61
C CYS A 179 6.91 32.97 -1.90
N PRO A 180 5.87 32.88 -2.75
CA PRO A 180 5.69 33.86 -3.82
C PRO A 180 5.55 35.25 -3.19
N PRO A 181 6.12 36.32 -3.78
CA PRO A 181 5.86 37.67 -3.32
C PRO A 181 4.36 37.93 -3.42
N SER A 182 3.77 38.37 -2.31
CA SER A 182 2.42 38.94 -2.30
C SER A 182 2.45 40.22 -3.15
N THR A 183 1.91 40.15 -4.36
CA THR A 183 1.48 41.32 -5.15
C THR A 183 -0.02 41.43 -5.08
#